data_AF-A0A835Q1R1-F1
#
_entry.id   AF-A0A835Q1R1-F1
#
_cell.length_a   1.000
_cell.length_b   1.000
_cell.length_c   1.000
_cell.angle_alpha   90.00
_cell.angle_beta   90.00
_cell.angle_gamma   90.00
#
_symmetry.space_group_name_H-M   'P 1'
#
loop_
_entity.id
_entity.type
_entity.pdbx_description
1 polymer ?
#
loop_
_entity_poly.entity_id
_entity_poly.type
_entity_poly.pdbx_seq_one_letter_code
_entity_poly.pdbx_strand_id
1 'polypeptide(L)'
;MFLSVDRPLVLVSILLAIGSFFFAVGDASTLESIPSLEKEMYLIVDGYPCVRLLNLSGEIGCSNPGENKIVAPVFRLERMEITRMTNKEGSTNQYLKRLK
;
A
#
# COMPACT_ATOMS: atom_id res chain seq x y z
N MET A 1 43.52 -35.59 -20.55
CA MET A 1 42.75 -34.54 -21.26
C MET A 1 42.43 -33.45 -20.26
N PHE A 2 43.26 -32.40 -20.17
CA PHE A 2 42.96 -31.23 -19.35
C PHE A 2 42.22 -30.23 -20.25
N LEU A 3 40.93 -30.03 -19.99
CA LEU A 3 40.07 -29.12 -20.75
C LEU A 3 40.60 -27.69 -20.56
N SER A 4 40.98 -27.06 -21.66
CA SER A 4 41.29 -25.63 -21.75
C SER A 4 39.99 -24.85 -21.54
N VAL A 5 39.65 -24.57 -20.29
CA VAL A 5 38.57 -23.63 -19.99
C VAL A 5 39.06 -22.24 -20.35
N ASP A 6 38.47 -21.66 -21.39
CA ASP A 6 38.84 -20.33 -21.86
C ASP A 6 38.67 -19.32 -20.72
N ARG A 7 39.77 -18.67 -20.31
CA ARG A 7 39.82 -17.57 -19.31
C ARG A 7 38.64 -16.57 -19.39
N PRO A 8 38.16 -16.13 -20.57
CA PRO A 8 36.99 -15.25 -20.65
C PRO A 8 35.69 -15.91 -20.15
N LEU A 9 35.51 -17.21 -20.35
CA LEU A 9 34.32 -17.94 -19.90
C LEU A 9 34.24 -17.99 -18.37
N VAL A 10 35.39 -18.14 -17.72
CA VAL A 10 35.51 -18.11 -16.25
C VAL A 10 35.14 -16.73 -15.71
N LEU A 11 35.63 -15.65 -16.34
CA LEU A 11 35.33 -14.28 -15.93
C LEU A 11 33.84 -13.94 -16.09
N VAL A 12 33.22 -14.36 -17.20
CA VAL A 12 31.78 -14.16 -17.43
C VAL A 12 30.94 -14.91 -16.40
N SER A 13 31.33 -16.14 -16.05
CA SER A 13 30.66 -16.94 -15.01
C SER A 13 30.76 -16.26 -13.63
N ILE A 14 31.93 -15.74 -13.27
CA ILE A 14 32.13 -15.01 -12.02
C ILE A 14 31.29 -13.73 -11.98
N LEU A 15 31.24 -12.96 -13.06
CA LEU A 15 30.41 -11.75 -13.15
C LEU A 15 28.92 -12.04 -13.03
N LEU A 16 28.44 -13.12 -13.66
CA LEU A 16 27.06 -13.59 -13.55
C LEU A 16 26.72 -14.05 -12.12
N ALA A 17 27.64 -14.76 -11.46
CA ALA A 17 27.46 -15.21 -10.09
C ALA A 17 27.40 -14.03 -9.12
N ILE A 18 28.31 -13.05 -9.26
CA ILE A 18 28.35 -11.86 -8.42
C ILE A 18 27.09 -11.00 -8.64
N GLY A 19 26.67 -10.78 -9.89
CA GLY A 19 25.44 -10.05 -10.20
C GLY A 19 24.19 -10.69 -9.59
N SER A 20 24.10 -12.02 -9.63
CA SER A 20 23.00 -12.78 -9.03
C SER A 20 22.95 -12.62 -7.50
N PHE A 21 24.11 -12.57 -6.84
CA PHE A 21 24.19 -12.34 -5.39
C PHE A 21 23.73 -10.93 -4.99
N PHE A 22 24.06 -9.90 -5.77
CA PHE A 22 23.63 -8.54 -5.48
C PHE A 22 22.12 -8.33 -5.67
N PHE A 23 21.47 -9.00 -6.63
CA PHE A 23 20.02 -8.92 -6.79
C PHE A 23 19.24 -9.67 -5.69
N ALA A 24 19.88 -10.64 -5.02
CA ALA A 24 19.25 -11.38 -3.93
C ALA A 24 19.31 -10.65 -2.57
N VAL A 25 20.14 -9.61 -2.43
CA VAL A 25 20.12 -8.69 -1.27
C VAL A 25 19.02 -7.64 -1.50
N GLY A 26 17.80 -8.13 -1.76
CA GLY A 26 16.60 -7.34 -1.51
C GLY A 26 16.38 -7.34 0.00
N ASP A 27 16.10 -6.18 0.58
CA ASP A 27 15.83 -5.98 2.00
C ASP A 27 14.60 -6.82 2.40
N ALA A 28 14.82 -8.09 2.69
CA ALA A 28 13.84 -8.99 3.27
C ALA A 28 13.75 -8.64 4.75
N SER A 29 13.18 -7.47 5.04
CA SER A 29 12.91 -7.03 6.39
C SER A 29 11.93 -8.04 7.00
N THR A 30 12.46 -8.98 7.77
CA THR A 30 11.65 -9.98 8.47
C THR A 30 10.80 -9.23 9.49
N LEU A 31 9.50 -9.12 9.24
CA LEU A 31 8.55 -8.46 10.13
C LEU A 31 8.28 -9.38 11.33
N GLU A 32 9.18 -9.34 12.30
CA GLU A 32 9.18 -10.23 13.47
C GLU A 32 8.11 -9.89 14.51
N SER A 33 7.43 -8.73 14.40
CA SER A 33 6.42 -8.29 15.37
C SER A 33 5.24 -7.52 14.76
N ILE A 34 4.07 -7.58 15.40
CA ILE A 34 2.86 -6.85 14.96
C ILE A 34 3.11 -5.34 14.84
N PRO A 35 3.79 -4.66 15.79
CA PRO A 35 4.08 -3.23 15.65
C PRO A 35 4.98 -2.90 14.45
N SER A 36 5.95 -3.77 14.11
CA SER A 36 6.76 -3.58 12.90
C SER A 36 5.95 -3.77 11.62
N LEU A 37 4.99 -4.70 11.60
CA LEU A 37 4.08 -4.89 10.47
C LEU A 37 3.10 -3.72 10.32
N GLU A 38 2.54 -3.23 11.41
CA GLU A 38 1.61 -2.10 11.39
C GLU A 38 2.25 -0.85 10.78
N LYS A 39 3.52 -0.61 11.10
CA LYS A 39 4.29 0.51 10.56
C LYS A 39 4.53 0.41 9.05
N GLU A 40 4.70 -0.81 8.52
CA GLU A 40 4.81 -1.03 7.07
C GLU A 40 3.45 -0.99 6.36
N MET A 41 2.37 -1.37 7.04
CA MET A 41 1.03 -1.42 6.46
C MET A 41 0.32 -0.06 6.42
N TYR A 42 0.62 0.86 7.34
CA TYR A 42 -0.09 2.13 7.47
C TYR A 42 0.83 3.33 7.31
N LEU A 43 0.39 4.27 6.49
CA LEU A 43 1.00 5.58 6.35
C LEU A 43 0.21 6.58 7.20
N ILE A 44 0.91 7.37 8.00
CA ILE A 44 0.32 8.51 8.71
C ILE A 44 0.20 9.66 7.73
N VAL A 45 -1.01 10.20 7.61
CA VAL A 45 -1.31 11.34 6.73
C VAL A 45 -1.66 12.55 7.60
N ASP A 46 -0.83 13.59 7.51
CA ASP A 46 -1.10 14.86 8.15
C ASP A 46 -2.17 15.66 7.40
N GLY A 47 -3.00 16.39 8.13
CA GLY A 47 -4.06 17.19 7.53
C GLY A 47 -4.83 18.05 8.54
N TYR A 48 -5.75 18.85 8.02
CA TYR A 48 -6.63 19.70 8.81
C TYR A 48 -8.02 19.07 8.85
N PRO A 49 -8.45 18.49 10.01
CA PRO A 49 -9.71 17.76 10.07
C PRO A 49 -10.91 18.70 9.99
N CYS A 50 -11.96 18.27 9.27
CA CYS A 50 -13.29 18.84 9.42
C CYS A 50 -13.85 18.41 10.78
N VAL A 51 -14.21 19.38 11.63
CA VAL A 51 -14.75 19.12 12.98
C VAL A 51 -16.24 19.41 13.05
N ARG A 52 -16.94 18.75 13.96
CA ARG A 52 -18.35 19.01 14.25
C ARG A 52 -18.46 20.12 15.29
N LEU A 53 -19.22 21.15 14.94
CA LEU A 53 -19.56 22.27 15.81
C LEU A 53 -21.05 22.23 16.16
N LEU A 54 -21.37 22.61 17.39
CA LEU A 54 -22.74 22.66 17.89
C LEU A 54 -23.17 24.12 18.10
N ASN A 55 -24.38 24.44 17.68
CA ASN A 55 -25.03 25.72 17.93
C ASN A 55 -26.49 25.48 18.34
N LEU A 56 -27.17 26.50 18.87
CA LEU A 56 -28.59 26.47 19.26
C LEU A 56 -29.52 26.07 18.10
N SER A 57 -29.10 26.31 16.86
CA SER A 57 -29.83 25.93 15.64
C SER A 57 -29.51 24.52 15.13
N GLY A 58 -28.53 23.83 15.71
CA GLY A 58 -28.15 22.46 15.32
C GLY A 58 -26.64 22.24 15.15
N GLU A 59 -26.28 21.15 14.47
CA GLU A 59 -24.90 20.73 14.23
C GLU A 59 -24.41 21.17 12.84
N ILE A 60 -23.13 21.54 12.75
CA ILE A 60 -22.44 21.89 11.50
C ILE A 60 -21.12 21.13 11.44
N GLY A 61 -20.68 20.72 10.25
CA GLY A 61 -19.39 20.09 10.03
C GLY A 61 -19.43 18.57 10.03
N CYS A 62 -18.30 17.93 10.35
CA CYS A 62 -18.07 16.50 10.13
C CYS A 62 -17.63 15.79 11.41
N SER A 63 -17.96 14.50 11.53
CA SER A 63 -17.42 13.62 12.56
C SER A 63 -17.19 12.24 11.97
N ASN A 64 -16.19 11.53 12.49
CA ASN A 64 -16.09 10.10 12.25
C ASN A 64 -17.34 9.41 12.85
N PRO A 65 -18.06 8.56 12.12
CA PRO A 65 -19.16 7.77 12.65
C PRO A 65 -18.63 6.69 13.61
N GLY A 66 -18.63 7.01 14.90
CA GLY A 66 -18.26 6.09 15.99
C GLY A 66 -16.75 5.92 16.20
N GLU A 67 -16.41 4.95 17.07
CA GLU A 67 -15.02 4.59 17.41
C GLU A 67 -14.34 3.72 16.34
N ASN A 68 -15.08 3.30 15.32
CA ASN A 68 -14.57 2.39 14.30
C ASN A 68 -13.72 3.14 13.26
N LYS A 69 -12.62 2.50 12.85
CA LYS A 69 -11.78 2.95 11.73
C LYS A 69 -12.57 2.85 10.42
N ILE A 70 -12.72 3.97 9.71
CA ILE A 70 -13.25 3.93 8.34
C ILE A 70 -12.16 3.40 7.41
N VAL A 71 -12.50 2.37 6.64
CA VAL A 71 -11.66 1.85 5.56
C VAL A 71 -12.42 2.01 4.26
N ALA A 72 -11.83 2.75 3.31
CA ALA A 72 -12.40 2.94 1.99
C ALA A 72 -11.27 3.05 0.94
N PRO A 73 -11.52 2.60 -0.30
CA PRO A 73 -10.58 2.82 -1.40
C PRO A 73 -10.48 4.31 -1.75
N VAL A 74 -9.27 4.77 -2.07
CA VAL A 74 -8.98 6.16 -2.45
C VAL A 74 -9.04 6.31 -3.98
N PHE A 75 -9.76 7.32 -4.47
CA PHE A 75 -9.84 7.65 -5.89
C PHE A 75 -9.46 9.10 -6.12
N ARG A 76 -8.61 9.37 -7.11
CA ARG A 76 -8.31 10.73 -7.57
C ARG A 76 -9.35 11.15 -8.59
N LEU A 77 -9.97 12.31 -8.36
CA LEU A 77 -10.91 12.93 -9.31
C LEU A 77 -10.20 14.10 -9.99
N GLU A 78 -9.98 13.99 -11.30
CA GLU A 78 -9.29 15.03 -12.09
C GLU A 78 -10.26 16.02 -12.77
N ARG A 79 -11.57 15.70 -12.80
CA ARG A 79 -12.66 16.53 -13.37
C ARG A 79 -13.97 16.26 -12.62
N MET A 80 -15.04 17.01 -12.91
CA MET A 80 -16.43 16.82 -12.45
C MET A 80 -17.06 15.48 -12.93
N GLU A 81 -16.41 14.35 -12.73
CA GLU A 81 -16.92 13.00 -13.03
C GLU A 81 -17.58 12.36 -11.81
N ILE A 82 -18.44 13.11 -11.13
CA ILE A 82 -19.14 12.69 -9.90
C ILE A 82 -20.10 11.51 -10.19
N THR A 83 -20.53 11.35 -11.45
CA THR A 83 -21.54 10.38 -11.88
C THR A 83 -21.13 8.91 -11.80
N ARG A 84 -19.84 8.57 -11.65
CA ARG A 84 -19.37 7.17 -11.58
C ARG A 84 -19.19 6.63 -10.16
N MET A 85 -19.25 7.48 -9.13
CA MET A 85 -19.06 7.03 -7.74
C MET A 85 -20.34 6.46 -7.11
N THR A 86 -21.52 6.89 -7.57
CA THR A 86 -22.82 6.43 -7.04
C THR A 86 -23.23 5.03 -7.52
N ASN A 87 -22.68 4.55 -8.64
CA ASN A 87 -23.00 3.22 -9.19
C ASN A 87 -22.13 2.08 -8.63
N LYS A 88 -21.13 2.38 -7.79
CA LYS A 88 -20.21 1.39 -7.22
C LYS A 88 -20.59 0.90 -5.82
N GLU A 89 -21.71 1.34 -5.23
CA GLU A 89 -22.22 0.75 -3.99
C GLU A 89 -22.47 -0.77 -4.12
N GLY A 90 -22.74 -1.26 -5.34
CA GLY A 90 -22.77 -2.70 -5.64
C GLY A 90 -21.39 -3.38 -5.68
N SER A 91 -20.31 -2.62 -5.88
CA SER A 91 -18.93 -3.11 -5.97
C SER A 91 -18.22 -3.09 -4.60
N THR A 92 -18.49 -2.13 -3.72
CA THR A 92 -17.98 -2.16 -2.33
C THR A 92 -18.45 -3.41 -1.59
N ASN A 93 -19.68 -3.87 -1.84
CA ASN A 93 -20.18 -5.14 -1.33
C ASN A 93 -19.44 -6.36 -1.93
N GLN A 94 -18.97 -6.25 -3.18
CA GLN A 94 -18.15 -7.28 -3.83
C GLN A 94 -16.72 -7.35 -3.28
N TYR A 95 -16.12 -6.23 -2.90
CA TYR A 95 -14.81 -6.20 -2.25
C TYR A 95 -14.88 -6.65 -0.78
N LEU A 96 -15.91 -6.23 -0.03
CA LEU A 96 -16.15 -6.71 1.33
C LEU A 96 -16.47 -8.22 1.39
N LYS A 97 -17.12 -8.79 0.36
CA LYS A 97 -17.34 -10.24 0.24
C LYS A 97 -16.09 -11.06 -0.07
N ARG A 98 -14.99 -10.45 -0.55
CA ARG A 98 -13.71 -11.16 -0.76
C ARG A 98 -12.81 -11.20 0.48
N LEU A 99 -13.15 -10.44 1.52
CA LEU A 99 -12.37 -10.30 2.75
C LEU A 99 -12.96 -11.12 3.92
N LYS A 100 -13.97 -11.95 3.65
CA LYS A 100 -14.50 -12.99 4.55
C LYS A 100 -14.23 -14.36 3.94
#